data_AF-A0A7R9T7K4-F1
#
_entry.id   AF-A0A7R9T7K4-F1
#
_cell.length_a   1.000
_cell.length_b   1.000
_cell.length_c   1.000
_cell.angle_alpha   90.00
_cell.angle_beta   90.00
_cell.angle_gamma   90.00
#
_symmetry.space_group_name_H-M   'P 1'
#
loop_
_entity.id
_entity.type
_entity.pdbx_description
1 polymer ?
#
loop_
_entity_poly.entity_id
_entity_poly.type
_entity_poly.pdbx_seq_one_letter_code
_entity_poly.pdbx_strand_id
1 'polypeptide(L)'
;AAAGGGGAGVPAGAREVCSATPTLARIKVVPNSADEEREANFPRNLHNAAELFLRAGLAECARACIGSANALFAVLKDGPDGKQSHSVGRAAICWQCGYVGLPDNATECSESSTTPAAACGSCRSSAQTNFVRVTGEGGATVPWIQRKADASSGGVAVTDAGEVVRE
;
A
#
# COMPACT_ATOMS: atom_id res chain seq x y z
N ALA A 1 -9.99 11.50 -43.16
CA ALA A 1 -8.98 11.02 -42.19
C ALA A 1 -9.72 10.58 -40.93
N ALA A 2 -9.80 9.27 -40.68
CA ALA A 2 -10.38 8.72 -39.46
C ALA A 2 -9.22 8.41 -38.50
N ALA A 3 -9.13 9.12 -37.38
CA ALA A 3 -8.20 8.81 -36.31
C ALA A 3 -8.86 7.79 -35.38
N GLY A 4 -8.44 6.53 -35.49
CA GLY A 4 -8.77 5.49 -34.52
C GLY A 4 -8.07 5.76 -33.19
N GLY A 5 -8.84 6.00 -32.13
CA GLY A 5 -8.35 6.03 -30.77
C GLY A 5 -8.01 4.60 -30.32
N GLY A 6 -6.72 4.26 -30.34
CA GLY A 6 -6.21 3.02 -29.76
C GLY A 6 -6.36 3.05 -28.24
N GLY A 7 -7.40 2.40 -27.73
CA GLY A 7 -7.52 2.11 -26.31
C GLY A 7 -6.38 1.17 -25.91
N ALA A 8 -5.45 1.66 -25.09
CA ALA A 8 -4.42 0.83 -24.48
C ALA A 8 -5.11 -0.27 -23.66
N GLY A 9 -5.08 -1.49 -24.19
CA GLY A 9 -5.61 -2.67 -23.53
C GLY A 9 -4.86 -2.89 -22.22
N VAL A 10 -5.59 -2.84 -21.10
CA VAL A 10 -5.07 -3.22 -19.78
C VAL A 10 -4.52 -4.65 -19.88
N PRO A 11 -3.25 -4.91 -19.52
CA PRO A 11 -2.65 -6.24 -19.66
C PRO A 11 -3.43 -7.26 -18.82
N ALA A 12 -3.59 -8.49 -19.35
CA ALA A 12 -4.46 -9.52 -18.77
C ALA A 12 -4.18 -9.81 -17.28
N GLY A 13 -2.90 -9.75 -16.85
CA GLY A 13 -2.51 -9.93 -15.44
C GLY A 13 -2.90 -8.77 -14.50
N ALA A 14 -3.23 -7.59 -15.03
CA ALA A 14 -3.74 -6.46 -14.22
C ALA A 14 -5.24 -6.59 -13.92
N ARG A 15 -6.01 -7.27 -14.78
CA ARG A 15 -7.44 -7.52 -14.58
C ARG A 15 -7.73 -8.45 -13.39
N GLU A 16 -6.86 -9.43 -13.14
CA GLU A 16 -7.01 -10.39 -12.04
C GLU A 16 -6.64 -9.77 -10.68
N VAL A 17 -5.69 -8.82 -10.68
CA VAL A 17 -5.34 -8.02 -9.50
C VAL A 17 -6.44 -6.97 -9.18
N CYS A 18 -7.16 -6.50 -10.19
CA CYS A 18 -8.22 -5.49 -10.11
C CYS A 18 -9.55 -5.97 -9.50
N SER A 19 -9.75 -7.26 -9.21
CA SER A 19 -10.90 -7.67 -8.37
C SER A 19 -10.72 -7.26 -6.91
N ALA A 20 -9.68 -6.45 -6.61
CA ALA A 20 -9.39 -5.79 -5.36
C ALA A 20 -10.67 -5.29 -4.67
N THR A 21 -11.01 -6.07 -3.65
CA THR A 21 -12.21 -6.10 -2.85
C THR A 21 -12.70 -4.70 -2.44
N PRO A 22 -14.03 -4.43 -2.42
CA PRO A 22 -14.61 -3.19 -1.88
C PRO A 22 -14.11 -2.79 -0.47
N THR A 23 -13.51 -3.74 0.26
CA THR A 23 -12.88 -3.50 1.57
C THR A 23 -11.68 -2.56 1.50
N LEU A 24 -10.92 -2.49 0.40
CA LEU A 24 -9.79 -1.55 0.28
C LEU A 24 -10.25 -0.09 0.30
N ALA A 25 -11.49 0.20 -0.10
CA ALA A 25 -12.05 1.55 -0.05
C ALA A 25 -12.26 2.08 1.40
N ARG A 26 -12.22 1.18 2.40
CA ARG A 26 -12.28 1.50 3.83
C ARG A 26 -10.97 2.05 4.38
N ILE A 27 -9.87 1.94 3.64
CA ILE A 27 -8.57 2.46 4.05
C ILE A 27 -8.30 3.74 3.26
N LYS A 28 -8.44 4.89 3.93
CA LYS A 28 -8.29 6.22 3.34
C LYS A 28 -6.82 6.63 3.30
N VAL A 29 -6.40 7.26 2.21
CA VAL A 29 -5.09 7.89 2.11
C VAL A 29 -5.22 9.33 2.60
N VAL A 30 -4.33 9.73 3.49
CA VAL A 30 -4.31 11.08 4.07
C VAL A 30 -3.35 11.95 3.24
N PRO A 31 -3.84 13.03 2.62
CA PRO A 31 -2.98 14.00 1.93
C PRO A 31 -1.95 14.61 2.88
N ASN A 32 -0.72 14.82 2.41
CA ASN A 32 0.34 15.47 3.18
C ASN A 32 0.19 17.00 3.21
N SER A 33 -0.51 17.56 2.22
CA SER A 33 -0.73 18.99 2.06
C SER A 33 -2.15 19.28 1.57
N ALA A 34 -2.58 20.54 1.73
CA ALA A 34 -3.85 21.02 1.16
C ALA A 34 -3.83 21.04 -0.38
N ASP A 35 -2.66 20.99 -1.01
CA ASP A 35 -2.55 20.94 -2.47
C ASP A 35 -2.88 19.54 -2.99
N GLU A 36 -2.31 18.50 -2.37
CA GLU A 36 -2.68 17.11 -2.63
C GLU A 36 -4.18 16.88 -2.35
N GLU A 37 -4.73 17.49 -1.30
CA GLU A 37 -6.15 17.37 -0.98
C GLU A 37 -7.05 17.99 -2.05
N ARG A 38 -6.61 19.06 -2.73
CA ARG A 38 -7.38 19.72 -3.80
C ARG A 38 -7.21 19.05 -5.15
N GLU A 39 -6.21 18.18 -5.29
CA GLU A 39 -5.94 17.51 -6.56
C GLU A 39 -7.02 16.46 -6.87
N ALA A 40 -7.67 16.64 -8.02
CA ALA A 40 -8.77 15.78 -8.47
C ALA A 40 -8.32 14.31 -8.68
N ASN A 41 -7.05 14.11 -9.04
CA ASN A 41 -6.47 12.80 -9.30
C ASN A 41 -5.81 12.17 -8.06
N PHE A 42 -5.84 12.84 -6.90
CA PHE A 42 -5.26 12.28 -5.69
C PHE A 42 -6.05 11.04 -5.21
N PRO A 43 -5.40 9.88 -5.02
CA PRO A 43 -6.06 8.65 -4.62
C PRO A 43 -6.61 8.78 -3.19
N ARG A 44 -7.93 8.73 -3.02
CA ARG A 44 -8.60 8.97 -1.71
C ARG A 44 -8.63 7.73 -0.81
N ASN A 45 -8.26 6.57 -1.33
CA ASN A 45 -8.26 5.29 -0.62
C ASN A 45 -7.33 4.29 -1.33
N LEU A 46 -7.05 3.17 -0.67
CA LEU A 46 -6.14 2.15 -1.22
C LEU A 46 -6.66 1.47 -2.49
N HIS A 47 -7.98 1.43 -2.71
CA HIS A 47 -8.52 0.94 -3.96
C HIS A 47 -8.11 1.86 -5.13
N ASN A 48 -8.28 3.18 -4.99
CA ASN A 48 -7.81 4.14 -6.00
C ASN A 48 -6.28 4.15 -6.14
N ALA A 49 -5.54 3.94 -5.05
CA ALA A 49 -4.08 3.82 -5.10
C ALA A 49 -3.63 2.59 -5.93
N ALA A 50 -4.27 1.44 -5.71
CA ALA A 50 -4.01 0.22 -6.49
C ALA A 50 -4.36 0.42 -7.97
N GLU A 51 -5.50 1.04 -8.28
CA GLU A 51 -5.86 1.40 -9.66
C GLU A 51 -4.84 2.34 -10.30
N LEU A 52 -4.36 3.34 -9.56
CA LEU A 52 -3.33 4.28 -10.03
C LEU A 52 -2.04 3.54 -10.39
N PHE A 53 -1.57 2.62 -9.53
CA PHE A 53 -0.39 1.80 -9.83
C PHE A 53 -0.59 0.97 -11.11
N LEU A 54 -1.75 0.34 -11.29
CA LEU A 54 -2.05 -0.44 -12.48
C LEU A 54 -2.10 0.41 -13.75
N ARG A 55 -2.73 1.60 -13.68
CA ARG A 55 -2.77 2.55 -14.80
C ARG A 55 -1.39 3.10 -15.16
N ALA A 56 -0.49 3.21 -14.18
CA ALA A 56 0.90 3.62 -14.38
C ALA A 56 1.83 2.48 -14.84
N GLY A 57 1.32 1.25 -15.04
CA GLY A 57 2.15 0.09 -15.41
C GLY A 57 2.97 -0.49 -14.25
N LEU A 58 2.70 -0.08 -13.01
CA LEU A 58 3.41 -0.49 -11.79
C LEU A 58 2.70 -1.67 -11.12
N ALA A 59 2.56 -2.79 -11.85
CA ALA A 59 1.80 -3.95 -11.37
C ALA A 59 2.33 -4.55 -10.06
N GLU A 60 3.64 -4.51 -9.82
CA GLU A 60 4.23 -4.97 -8.55
C GLU A 60 3.82 -4.09 -7.37
N CYS A 61 3.75 -2.77 -7.56
CA CYS A 61 3.30 -1.85 -6.52
C CYS A 61 1.83 -2.09 -6.18
N ALA A 62 0.99 -2.36 -7.19
CA ALA A 62 -0.41 -2.71 -6.98
C ALA A 62 -0.54 -4.03 -6.18
N ARG A 63 0.24 -5.05 -6.53
CA ARG A 63 0.29 -6.33 -5.80
C ARG A 63 0.73 -6.14 -4.34
N ALA A 64 1.79 -5.37 -4.11
CA ALA A 64 2.27 -5.06 -2.76
C ALA A 64 1.20 -4.34 -1.94
N CYS A 65 0.55 -3.33 -2.52
CA CYS A 65 -0.52 -2.57 -1.86
C CYS A 65 -1.68 -3.46 -1.44
N ILE A 66 -2.16 -4.33 -2.35
CA ILE A 66 -3.26 -5.25 -2.08
C ILE A 66 -2.84 -6.32 -1.08
N GLY A 67 -1.65 -6.89 -1.22
CA GLY A 67 -1.10 -7.90 -0.31
C GLY A 67 -0.99 -7.37 1.13
N SER A 68 -0.45 -6.16 1.29
CA SER A 68 -0.39 -5.46 2.57
C SER A 68 -1.76 -5.25 3.21
N ALA A 69 -2.75 -4.77 2.45
CA ALA A 69 -4.11 -4.56 2.96
C ALA A 69 -4.79 -5.89 3.33
N ASN A 70 -4.60 -6.95 2.54
CA ASN A 70 -5.14 -8.28 2.83
C ASN A 70 -4.52 -8.87 4.10
N ALA A 71 -3.24 -8.62 4.37
CA ALA A 71 -2.59 -9.03 5.60
C ALA A 71 -3.23 -8.37 6.84
N LEU A 72 -3.58 -7.08 6.76
CA LEU A 72 -4.35 -6.40 7.81
C LEU A 72 -5.72 -7.07 8.00
N PHE A 73 -6.47 -7.31 6.92
CA PHE A 73 -7.81 -7.92 7.03
C PHE A 73 -7.77 -9.35 7.58
N ALA A 74 -6.73 -10.12 7.27
CA ALA A 74 -6.53 -11.44 7.86
C ALA A 74 -6.36 -11.33 9.38
N VAL A 75 -5.52 -10.40 9.87
CA VAL A 75 -5.33 -10.18 11.31
C VAL A 75 -6.63 -9.72 11.98
N LEU A 76 -7.39 -8.81 11.36
CA LEU A 76 -8.67 -8.34 11.90
C LEU A 76 -9.74 -9.45 11.94
N LYS A 77 -9.72 -10.37 10.97
CA LYS A 77 -10.64 -11.50 10.89
C LYS A 77 -10.33 -12.59 11.93
N ASP A 78 -9.05 -12.92 12.08
CA ASP A 78 -8.61 -14.00 12.97
C ASP A 78 -8.69 -13.58 14.44
N GLY A 79 -8.61 -12.28 14.72
CA GLY A 79 -8.60 -11.74 16.08
C GLY A 79 -7.30 -12.07 16.83
N PRO A 80 -7.11 -11.51 18.04
CA PRO A 80 -5.94 -11.82 18.85
C PRO A 80 -6.04 -13.24 19.40
N ASP A 81 -5.24 -14.16 18.87
CA ASP A 81 -5.17 -15.56 19.31
C ASP A 81 -4.26 -15.77 20.54
N GLY A 82 -3.57 -14.72 20.98
CA GLY A 82 -2.59 -14.72 22.07
C GLY A 82 -1.28 -15.43 21.75
N LYS A 83 -1.11 -15.96 20.54
CA LYS A 83 0.08 -16.68 20.08
C LYS A 83 0.95 -15.81 19.18
N GLN A 84 0.33 -14.94 18.39
CA GLN A 84 1.04 -14.05 17.48
C GLN A 84 1.32 -12.70 18.13
N SER A 85 2.55 -12.21 17.96
CA SER A 85 2.90 -10.83 18.32
C SER A 85 2.49 -9.89 17.20
N HIS A 86 1.73 -8.86 17.55
CA HIS A 86 1.29 -7.84 16.60
C HIS A 86 1.89 -6.48 16.94
N SER A 87 2.26 -5.73 15.90
CA SER A 87 2.58 -4.31 15.99
C SER A 87 1.34 -3.51 15.60
N VAL A 88 1.07 -2.46 16.36
CA VAL A 88 -0.11 -1.60 16.22
C VAL A 88 0.35 -0.15 16.06
N GLY A 89 -0.27 0.60 15.16
CA GLY A 89 0.04 2.02 15.00
C GLY A 89 -0.61 2.65 13.77
N ARG A 90 -0.05 3.78 13.33
CA ARG A 90 -0.48 4.47 12.11
C ARG A 90 0.34 3.96 10.93
N ALA A 91 -0.33 3.48 9.89
CA ALA A 91 0.33 3.02 8.67
C ALA A 91 0.52 4.13 7.64
N ALA A 92 1.38 3.86 6.66
CA ALA A 92 1.57 4.68 5.47
C ALA A 92 1.65 3.82 4.20
N ILE A 93 1.25 4.40 3.08
CA ILE A 93 1.49 3.88 1.73
C ILE A 93 2.79 4.48 1.19
N CYS A 94 3.61 3.66 0.55
CA CYS A 94 4.78 4.10 -0.19
C CYS A 94 4.51 4.05 -1.69
N TRP A 95 4.63 5.19 -2.36
CA TRP A 95 4.40 5.29 -3.81
C TRP A 95 5.54 4.71 -4.65
N GLN A 96 6.71 4.47 -4.05
CA GLN A 96 7.86 3.90 -4.75
C GLN A 96 7.81 2.37 -4.86
N CYS A 97 7.32 1.67 -3.84
CA CYS A 97 7.28 0.21 -3.83
C CYS A 97 5.89 -0.39 -3.62
N GLY A 98 4.86 0.45 -3.41
CA GLY A 98 3.48 0.01 -3.17
C GLY A 98 3.21 -0.59 -1.80
N TYR A 99 4.22 -0.72 -0.93
CA TYR A 99 4.02 -1.24 0.43
C TYR A 99 3.07 -0.34 1.22
N VAL A 100 2.14 -0.98 1.94
CA VAL A 100 1.31 -0.33 2.97
C VAL A 100 1.54 -1.01 4.30
N GLY A 101 1.83 -0.25 5.33
CA GLY A 101 2.06 -0.81 6.67
C GLY A 101 2.65 0.18 7.64
N LEU A 102 3.09 -0.30 8.78
CA LEU A 102 3.73 0.53 9.79
C LEU A 102 5.07 1.09 9.26
N PRO A 103 5.32 2.41 9.44
CA PRO A 103 6.59 3.02 9.09
C PRO A 103 7.76 2.44 9.91
N ASP A 104 8.96 2.51 9.35
CA ASP A 104 10.20 2.15 10.07
C ASP A 104 10.45 3.11 11.25
N ASN A 105 10.11 4.39 11.07
CA ASN A 105 10.13 5.43 12.09
C ASN A 105 8.77 5.63 12.79
N ALA A 106 8.00 4.55 13.01
CA ALA A 106 6.65 4.65 13.58
C ALA A 106 6.59 5.38 14.93
N THR A 107 7.65 5.29 15.75
CA THR A 107 7.74 5.97 17.06
C THR A 107 7.88 7.49 16.96
N GLU A 108 8.34 7.99 15.82
CA GLU A 108 8.51 9.44 15.57
C GLU A 108 7.28 10.05 14.88
N CYS A 109 6.44 9.21 14.25
CA CYS A 109 5.26 9.63 13.53
C CYS A 109 4.10 9.94 14.51
N SER A 110 3.66 11.19 14.57
CA SER A 110 2.46 11.56 15.33
C SER A 110 1.17 11.12 14.61
N GLU A 111 0.10 10.83 15.37
CA GLU A 111 -1.22 10.58 14.79
C GLU A 111 -1.88 11.84 14.20
N SER A 112 -1.54 13.01 14.73
CA SER A 112 -2.15 14.30 14.37
C SER A 112 -1.34 15.10 13.35
N SER A 113 -0.13 14.66 13.00
CA SER A 113 0.78 15.35 12.09
C SER A 113 1.14 14.50 10.89
N THR A 114 1.46 15.12 9.76
CA THR A 114 2.10 14.47 8.60
C THR A 114 3.62 14.59 8.63
N THR A 115 4.15 15.28 9.66
CA THR A 115 5.59 15.42 9.91
C THR A 115 6.00 14.71 11.23
N PRO A 116 7.13 13.99 11.25
CA PRO A 116 7.98 13.68 10.09
C PRO A 116 7.27 12.78 9.07
N ALA A 117 7.76 12.79 7.82
CA ALA A 117 7.26 11.86 6.81
C ALA A 117 7.51 10.41 7.24
N ALA A 118 6.58 9.52 6.90
CA ALA A 118 6.71 8.10 7.17
C ALA A 118 7.85 7.51 6.35
N ALA A 119 8.84 6.89 7.00
CA ALA A 119 9.82 6.04 6.34
C ALA A 119 9.18 4.68 6.05
N CYS A 120 9.16 4.26 4.79
CA CYS A 120 8.52 3.01 4.38
C CYS A 120 9.10 1.80 5.14
N GLY A 121 8.27 1.00 5.78
CA GLY A 121 8.71 -0.23 6.48
C GLY A 121 9.30 -1.32 5.58
N SER A 122 9.21 -1.17 4.25
CA SER A 122 9.79 -2.10 3.27
C SER A 122 11.07 -1.55 2.62
N CYS A 123 11.00 -0.41 1.92
CA CYS A 123 12.17 0.14 1.21
C CYS A 123 12.91 1.24 1.98
N ARG A 124 12.44 1.61 3.18
CA ARG A 124 13.00 2.65 4.08
C ARG A 124 12.99 4.08 3.54
N SER A 125 12.51 4.29 2.32
CA SER A 125 12.36 5.63 1.74
C SER A 125 11.22 6.40 2.41
N SER A 126 11.43 7.69 2.66
CA SER A 126 10.42 8.65 3.10
C SER A 126 10.07 9.69 2.01
N ALA A 127 10.60 9.52 0.79
CA ALA A 127 10.52 10.54 -0.26
C ALA A 127 9.10 10.72 -0.82
N GLN A 128 8.32 9.63 -0.89
CA GLN A 128 6.98 9.60 -1.47
C GLN A 128 6.11 8.65 -0.66
N THR A 129 5.67 9.10 0.52
CA THR A 129 4.79 8.35 1.40
C THR A 129 3.63 9.22 1.87
N ASN A 130 2.46 8.60 2.05
CA ASN A 130 1.30 9.24 2.67
C ASN A 130 0.80 8.33 3.78
N PHE A 131 0.38 8.93 4.90
CA PHE A 131 -0.28 8.14 5.94
C PHE A 131 -1.62 7.59 5.47
N VAL A 132 -2.05 6.49 6.07
CA VAL A 132 -3.38 5.90 5.81
C VAL A 132 -4.19 5.82 7.09
N ARG A 133 -5.52 5.82 6.94
CA ARG A 133 -6.49 5.71 8.03
C ARG A 133 -7.47 4.59 7.71
N VAL A 134 -7.59 3.61 8.61
CA VAL A 134 -8.57 2.53 8.47
C VAL A 134 -9.89 2.97 9.09
N THR A 135 -10.97 2.91 8.33
CA THR A 135 -12.32 3.24 8.80
C THR A 135 -13.09 1.95 9.16
N GLY A 136 -13.36 1.80 10.46
CA GLY A 136 -14.19 0.75 11.04
C GLY A 136 -15.68 0.94 10.75
N GLU A 137 -16.49 0.05 11.32
CA GLU A 137 -17.96 0.18 11.25
C GLU A 137 -18.39 1.39 12.10
N GLY A 138 -19.37 2.16 11.62
CA GLY A 138 -19.82 3.37 12.31
C GLY A 138 -18.87 4.59 12.21
N GLY A 139 -17.83 4.52 11.35
CA GLY A 139 -16.93 5.66 11.08
C GLY A 139 -15.79 5.82 12.07
N ALA A 140 -15.66 4.92 13.06
CA ALA A 140 -14.53 4.90 13.97
C ALA A 140 -13.21 4.65 13.23
N THR A 141 -12.13 5.28 13.71
CA THR A 141 -10.78 5.00 13.20
C THR A 141 -10.21 3.78 13.91
N VAL A 142 -9.73 2.81 13.14
CA VAL A 142 -9.08 1.60 13.66
C VAL A 142 -7.58 1.74 13.44
N PRO A 143 -6.73 1.45 14.44
CA PRO A 143 -5.29 1.45 14.24
C PRO A 143 -4.89 0.36 13.24
N TRP A 144 -3.80 0.57 12.52
CA TRP A 144 -3.23 -0.47 11.67
C TRP A 144 -2.60 -1.55 12.55
N ILE A 145 -2.88 -2.81 12.23
CA ILE A 145 -2.33 -3.97 12.92
C ILE A 145 -1.61 -4.84 11.88
N GLN A 146 -0.36 -5.16 12.13
CA GLN A 146 0.39 -6.13 11.32
C GLN A 146 1.14 -7.10 12.23
N ARG A 147 1.38 -8.32 11.73
CA ARG A 147 2.23 -9.26 12.45
C ARG A 147 3.62 -8.65 12.61
N LYS A 148 4.17 -8.74 13.81
CA LYS A 148 5.60 -8.48 14.00
C LYS A 148 6.29 -9.56 13.17
N ALA A 149 7.14 -9.16 12.22
CA ALA A 149 7.99 -10.16 11.59
C ALA A 149 8.78 -10.82 12.71
N ASP A 150 8.57 -12.12 12.92
CA ASP A 150 9.57 -12.92 13.61
C ASP A 150 10.87 -12.61 12.89
N ALA A 151 11.97 -12.40 13.62
CA ALA A 151 13.24 -11.89 13.10
C ALA A 151 13.93 -12.78 12.05
N SER A 152 13.19 -13.67 11.36
CA SER A 152 13.63 -14.73 10.47
C SER A 152 13.12 -14.65 9.03
N SER A 153 12.25 -13.72 8.62
CA SER A 153 11.87 -13.61 7.20
C SER A 153 12.44 -12.35 6.56
N GLY A 154 13.70 -12.45 6.14
CA GLY A 154 14.33 -11.53 5.20
C GLY A 154 13.49 -11.41 3.93
N GLY A 155 13.47 -10.19 3.38
CA GLY A 155 12.74 -9.89 2.16
C GLY A 155 13.09 -10.84 1.03
N VAL A 156 12.11 -11.14 0.19
CA VAL A 156 12.37 -11.74 -1.11
C VAL A 156 13.09 -10.68 -1.93
N ALA A 157 14.42 -10.70 -1.85
CA ALA A 157 15.26 -10.09 -2.85
C ALA A 157 15.08 -10.91 -4.12
N VAL A 158 14.25 -10.42 -5.04
CA VAL A 158 14.25 -10.91 -6.41
C VAL A 158 15.57 -10.42 -7.01
N THR A 159 16.58 -11.29 -6.99
CA THR A 159 17.79 -11.06 -7.80
C THR A 159 17.44 -11.52 -9.20
N ASP A 160 17.40 -10.55 -10.12
CA ASP A 160 17.35 -10.79 -11.55
C ASP A 160 18.71 -11.39 -11.97
N ALA A 161 18.86 -12.69 -11.80
CA ALA A 161 19.96 -13.45 -12.40
C ALA A 161 19.47 -14.01 -13.74
N GLY A 162 19.30 -13.09 -14.70
CA GLY A 162 19.15 -13.42 -16.11
C GLY A 162 20.51 -13.63 -16.78
N GLU A 163 21.25 -14.65 -16.38
CA GLU A 163 22.41 -15.11 -17.14
C GLU A 163 21.92 -15.86 -18.39
N VAL A 164 22.11 -15.26 -19.55
CA VAL A 164 21.99 -15.94 -20.85
C VAL A 164 23.37 -16.05 -21.46
N VAL A 165 23.93 -17.25 -21.41
CA VAL A 165 25.10 -17.66 -22.19
C VAL A 165 24.76 -17.64 -23.68
N ARG A 166 25.52 -16.85 -24.47
CA ARG A 166 25.77 -16.94 -25.92
C ARG A 166 27.04 -16.09 -26.21
N GLU A 167 28.11 -16.51 -26.86
CA GLU A 167 28.58 -17.74 -27.52
C GLU A 167 30.04 -17.98 -27.12
#